data_AF-A0A2J8J9B2-F1
#
_entry.id   AF-A0A2J8J9B2-F1
#
_cell.length_a   1.000
_cell.length_b   1.000
_cell.length_c   1.000
_cell.angle_alpha   90.00
_cell.angle_beta   90.00
_cell.angle_gamma   90.00
#
_symmetry.space_group_name_H-M   'P 1'
#
loop_
_entity.id
_entity.type
_entity.pdbx_description
1 polymer ?
#
loop_
_entity_poly.entity_id
_entity_poly.type
_entity_poly.pdbx_seq_one_letter_code
_entity_poly.pdbx_strand_id
1 'polypeptide(L)'
;DFGVEAVSEGTDSGISAEAAGIDWGIFPESDSKDPGGDGIDWGDDAVALQITVLEAGTQAPEGVARGPDALTLLEYTETRNQFLDELMELEIFLAQRAVELSEEADVLSVSQFQLAPAILQGQTKEKMVTMVSVLEDLIGKLTSLQLQHLFMILASPRYVDRVTEFLQQKLKQSQLLALKKELMVQKQQEALEEQAALEPKLDLLLEKTKELQKLIEADISRRQKTRLTGRWKATGRKRHLMVILALSVFSTRSCGDWPCGLSGENHRFSF
;
A
#
# COMPACT_ATOMS: atom_id res chain seq x y z
N ASP A 1 27.97 4.33 21.26
CA ASP A 1 28.65 5.60 20.97
C ASP A 1 28.77 5.71 19.46
N PHE A 2 27.85 6.42 18.83
CA PHE A 2 27.89 6.70 17.39
C PHE A 2 28.06 8.21 17.27
N GLY A 3 29.34 8.59 17.12
CA GLY A 3 29.77 9.97 17.00
C GLY A 3 29.25 10.61 15.72
N VAL A 4 28.60 11.74 15.91
CA VAL A 4 28.36 12.78 14.93
C VAL A 4 29.69 13.41 14.55
N GLU A 5 29.98 13.57 13.26
CA GLU A 5 30.82 14.68 12.82
C GLU A 5 30.36 15.20 11.46
N ALA A 6 30.33 16.53 11.38
CA ALA A 6 29.65 17.33 10.40
C ALA A 6 30.65 17.96 9.42
N VAL A 7 30.20 18.07 8.17
CA VAL A 7 30.41 19.17 7.21
C VAL A 7 31.84 19.56 6.83
N SER A 8 32.15 19.41 5.54
CA SER A 8 33.04 20.34 4.82
C SER A 8 32.31 20.90 3.60
N GLU A 9 32.14 22.20 3.62
CA GLU A 9 31.54 23.07 2.61
C GLU A 9 32.58 23.43 1.53
N GLY A 10 32.18 23.49 0.25
CA GLY A 10 33.06 23.96 -0.82
C GLY A 10 32.58 23.69 -2.25
N THR A 11 31.89 24.70 -2.81
CA THR A 11 31.85 25.13 -4.23
C THR A 11 31.39 24.12 -5.32
N ASP A 12 30.24 24.39 -5.95
CA ASP A 12 30.20 25.02 -7.28
C ASP A 12 28.75 25.38 -7.66
N SER A 13 28.45 26.68 -7.80
CA SER A 13 27.15 27.16 -8.26
C SER A 13 27.11 27.12 -9.79
N GLY A 14 27.02 25.91 -10.34
CA GLY A 14 26.72 25.68 -11.74
C GLY A 14 25.21 25.81 -11.98
N ILE A 15 24.81 26.87 -12.67
CA ILE A 15 23.47 27.05 -13.22
C ILE A 15 23.17 25.86 -14.14
N SER A 16 22.39 24.89 -13.66
CA SER A 16 21.77 23.87 -14.52
C SER A 16 20.30 24.22 -14.61
N ALA A 17 19.87 24.66 -15.78
CA ALA A 17 18.47 24.86 -16.10
C ALA A 17 17.76 23.51 -15.99
N GLU A 18 17.09 23.30 -14.87
CA GLU A 18 16.09 22.24 -14.75
C GLU A 18 14.98 22.57 -15.74
N ALA A 19 15.04 21.91 -16.90
CA ALA A 19 13.88 21.77 -17.76
C ALA A 19 12.77 21.19 -16.87
N ALA A 20 11.77 22.02 -16.57
CA ALA A 20 10.53 21.59 -15.96
C ALA A 20 10.07 20.34 -16.70
N GLY A 21 10.28 19.19 -16.07
CA GLY A 21 9.94 17.90 -16.62
C GLY A 21 8.44 17.90 -16.80
N ILE A 22 8.01 17.92 -18.05
CA ILE A 22 6.61 17.76 -18.41
C ILE A 22 6.15 16.46 -17.73
N ASP A 23 5.19 16.59 -16.82
CA ASP A 23 4.59 15.49 -16.08
C ASP A 23 3.72 14.68 -17.06
N TRP A 24 4.21 13.49 -17.43
CA TRP A 24 3.55 12.61 -18.40
C TRP A 24 2.53 11.65 -17.73
N GLY A 25 2.07 11.95 -16.52
CA GLY A 25 0.98 11.22 -15.87
C GLY A 25 1.30 9.77 -15.50
N ILE A 26 2.58 9.39 -15.44
CA ILE A 26 2.99 8.07 -14.95
C ILE A 26 3.00 8.10 -13.42
N PHE A 27 1.81 8.19 -12.81
CA PHE A 27 1.64 7.98 -11.39
C PHE A 27 1.47 6.49 -11.10
N PRO A 28 2.08 5.96 -10.02
CA PRO A 28 1.95 4.56 -9.65
C PRO A 28 0.56 4.35 -9.03
N GLU A 29 -0.43 4.08 -9.86
CA GLU A 29 -1.72 3.58 -9.38
C GLU A 29 -1.59 2.10 -8.98
N SER A 30 -2.09 1.80 -7.79
CA SER A 30 -2.03 0.51 -7.11
C SER A 30 -3.09 -0.47 -7.63
N ASP A 31 -2.62 -1.65 -8.02
CA ASP A 31 -3.28 -2.95 -8.14
C ASP A 31 -4.83 -2.97 -8.09
N SER A 32 -5.46 -3.09 -9.26
CA SER A 32 -6.71 -3.83 -9.41
C SER A 32 -6.42 -5.18 -10.07
N LYS A 33 -6.91 -6.23 -9.41
CA LYS A 33 -6.66 -7.64 -9.67
C LYS A 33 -7.77 -8.15 -10.57
N ASP A 34 -7.43 -8.68 -11.75
CA ASP A 34 -8.34 -9.52 -12.52
C ASP A 34 -7.73 -10.89 -12.84
N PRO A 35 -8.50 -11.98 -12.69
CA PRO A 35 -8.09 -13.33 -13.03
C PRO A 35 -8.61 -13.77 -14.41
N GLY A 36 -7.93 -14.73 -15.02
CA GLY A 36 -8.51 -15.55 -16.09
C GLY A 36 -7.70 -15.51 -17.38
N GLY A 37 -6.83 -16.52 -17.53
CA GLY A 37 -6.20 -16.81 -18.80
C GLY A 37 -7.18 -17.46 -19.76
N ASP A 38 -7.06 -17.08 -21.03
CA ASP A 38 -7.40 -17.97 -22.14
C ASP A 38 -6.33 -17.78 -23.23
N GLY A 39 -5.72 -18.89 -23.63
CA GLY A 39 -4.60 -18.91 -24.57
C GLY A 39 -5.11 -18.71 -25.99
N ILE A 40 -4.70 -17.62 -26.63
CA ILE A 40 -5.05 -17.34 -28.03
C ILE A 40 -4.26 -18.30 -28.93
N ASP A 41 -4.98 -19.20 -29.61
CA ASP A 41 -4.46 -20.15 -30.60
C ASP A 41 -4.24 -19.44 -31.95
N TRP A 42 -2.96 -19.28 -32.34
CA TRP A 42 -2.55 -18.66 -33.60
C TRP A 42 -2.53 -19.70 -34.71
N GLY A 43 -3.72 -20.11 -35.15
CA GLY A 43 -3.94 -21.10 -36.19
C GLY A 43 -3.07 -20.88 -37.43
N ASP A 44 -2.31 -21.93 -37.76
CA ASP A 44 -1.42 -22.06 -38.91
C ASP A 44 -2.23 -22.37 -40.18
N ASP A 45 -2.75 -21.33 -40.84
CA ASP A 45 -3.19 -21.44 -42.24
C ASP A 45 -2.58 -20.29 -43.05
N ALA A 46 -1.24 -20.38 -43.19
CA ALA A 46 -0.43 -19.45 -43.94
C ALA A 46 -0.62 -19.66 -45.46
N VAL A 47 -1.67 -19.05 -46.02
CA VAL A 47 -1.65 -18.70 -47.45
C VAL A 47 -0.52 -17.70 -47.63
N ALA A 48 0.52 -18.10 -48.36
CA ALA A 48 1.75 -17.33 -48.57
C ALA A 48 1.48 -15.98 -49.25
N LEU A 49 1.10 -14.97 -48.46
CA LEU A 49 1.16 -13.57 -48.83
C LEU A 49 2.63 -13.17 -48.75
N GLN A 50 3.24 -13.02 -49.92
CA GLN A 50 4.62 -12.55 -50.07
C GLN A 50 4.69 -11.08 -49.63
N ILE A 51 4.95 -10.84 -48.34
CA ILE A 51 5.21 -9.50 -47.79
C ILE A 51 6.56 -9.03 -48.34
N THR A 52 6.53 -8.20 -49.37
CA THR A 52 7.72 -7.51 -49.87
C THR A 52 8.03 -6.35 -48.93
N VAL A 53 9.04 -6.52 -48.09
CA VAL A 53 9.59 -5.45 -47.24
C VAL A 53 10.31 -4.46 -48.15
N LEU A 54 9.67 -3.34 -48.47
CA LEU A 54 10.30 -2.22 -49.16
C LEU A 54 11.00 -1.35 -48.13
N GLU A 55 12.34 -1.31 -48.23
CA GLU A 55 13.23 -0.53 -47.38
C GLU A 55 12.99 0.97 -47.65
N ALA A 56 12.46 1.67 -46.64
CA ALA A 56 11.94 3.04 -46.68
C ALA A 56 10.66 3.21 -47.52
N GLY A 57 9.57 3.67 -46.88
CA GLY A 57 8.22 3.88 -47.45
C GLY A 57 8.10 4.93 -48.56
N THR A 58 9.12 5.12 -49.39
CA THR A 58 9.15 6.03 -50.54
C THR A 58 8.77 5.36 -51.86
N GLN A 59 8.82 4.02 -51.96
CA GLN A 59 8.53 3.26 -53.19
C GLN A 59 7.23 2.42 -53.13
N ALA A 60 6.18 2.90 -52.47
CA ALA A 60 4.86 2.25 -52.55
C ALA A 60 4.14 2.57 -53.89
N PRO A 61 3.37 1.64 -54.49
CA PRO A 61 2.59 1.92 -55.69
C PRO A 61 1.64 3.10 -55.53
N GLU A 62 1.34 3.78 -56.64
CA GLU A 62 0.44 4.94 -56.69
C GLU A 62 -0.96 4.53 -56.21
N GLY A 63 -1.51 5.24 -55.21
CA GLY A 63 -2.79 4.91 -54.57
C GLY A 63 -2.69 4.32 -53.15
N VAL A 64 -1.49 4.08 -52.62
CA VAL A 64 -1.29 3.70 -51.21
C VAL A 64 -1.15 4.98 -50.37
N ALA A 65 -2.00 5.15 -49.36
CA ALA A 65 -1.94 6.27 -48.43
C ALA A 65 -0.60 6.28 -47.67
N ARG A 66 0.02 7.46 -47.50
CA ARG A 66 1.34 7.60 -46.89
C ARG A 66 1.34 8.69 -45.81
N GLY A 67 2.16 8.49 -44.79
CA GLY A 67 2.32 9.46 -43.71
C GLY A 67 1.00 9.66 -42.94
N PRO A 68 0.51 10.89 -42.77
CA PRO A 68 -0.72 11.15 -42.01
C PRO A 68 -1.95 10.53 -42.67
N ASP A 69 -1.96 10.37 -44.00
CA ASP A 69 -3.09 9.80 -44.73
C ASP A 69 -3.23 8.29 -44.49
N ALA A 70 -2.19 7.63 -43.98
CA ALA A 70 -2.22 6.22 -43.59
C ALA A 70 -2.78 5.99 -42.18
N LEU A 71 -2.94 7.06 -41.38
CA LEU A 71 -3.42 6.96 -40.01
C LEU A 71 -4.95 6.80 -40.00
N THR A 72 -5.42 5.93 -39.10
CA THR A 72 -6.86 5.78 -38.86
C THR A 72 -7.43 6.99 -38.12
N LEU A 73 -8.77 7.11 -38.11
CA LEU A 73 -9.49 8.22 -37.46
C LEU A 73 -9.09 8.46 -36.00
N LEU A 74 -8.73 7.38 -35.27
CA LEU A 74 -8.36 7.45 -33.86
C LEU A 74 -6.85 7.63 -33.64
N GLU A 75 -6.01 7.30 -34.61
CA GLU A 75 -4.55 7.47 -34.51
C GLU A 75 -4.12 8.90 -34.81
N TYR A 76 -4.82 9.57 -35.72
CA TYR A 76 -4.56 10.96 -36.01
C TYR A 76 -5.17 11.87 -34.94
N THR A 77 -4.32 12.67 -34.28
CA THR A 77 -4.69 13.47 -33.11
C THR A 77 -5.87 14.42 -33.35
N GLU A 78 -5.90 15.10 -34.49
CA GLU A 78 -6.96 16.09 -34.77
C GLU A 78 -8.33 15.42 -34.94
N THR A 79 -8.40 14.34 -35.73
CA THR A 79 -9.66 13.60 -35.93
C THR A 79 -10.10 12.87 -34.66
N ARG A 80 -9.16 12.39 -33.86
CA ARG A 80 -9.46 11.80 -32.54
C ARG A 80 -10.09 12.83 -31.61
N ASN A 81 -9.55 14.04 -31.55
CA ASN A 81 -10.09 15.10 -30.70
C ASN A 81 -11.49 15.52 -31.17
N GLN A 82 -11.67 15.70 -32.49
CA GLN A 82 -12.99 15.98 -33.06
C GLN A 82 -14.00 14.88 -32.75
N PHE A 83 -13.60 13.61 -32.87
CA PHE A 83 -14.46 12.47 -32.54
C PHE A 83 -14.84 12.46 -31.06
N LEU A 84 -13.92 12.78 -30.15
CA LEU A 84 -14.22 12.90 -28.72
C LEU A 84 -15.16 14.07 -28.43
N ASP A 85 -14.92 15.22 -29.06
CA ASP A 85 -15.78 16.40 -28.92
C ASP A 85 -17.21 16.11 -29.39
N GLU A 86 -17.37 15.43 -30.54
CA GLU A 86 -18.69 14.99 -31.04
C GLU A 86 -19.38 14.00 -30.09
N LEU A 87 -18.64 13.06 -29.49
CA LEU A 87 -19.19 12.13 -28.52
C LEU A 87 -19.65 12.83 -27.24
N MET A 88 -18.87 13.79 -26.74
CA MET A 88 -19.24 14.58 -25.57
C MET A 88 -20.43 15.51 -25.85
N GLU A 89 -20.50 16.11 -27.04
CA GLU A 89 -21.67 16.89 -27.46
C GLU A 89 -22.94 16.02 -27.53
N LEU A 90 -22.82 14.82 -28.10
CA LEU A 90 -23.92 13.86 -28.17
C LEU A 90 -24.37 13.38 -26.78
N GLU A 91 -23.43 13.12 -25.87
CA GLU A 91 -23.71 12.78 -24.47
C GLU A 91 -24.56 13.87 -23.81
N ILE A 92 -24.13 15.14 -23.90
CA ILE A 92 -24.84 16.29 -23.33
C ILE A 92 -26.22 16.44 -23.97
N PHE A 93 -26.32 16.31 -25.29
CA PHE A 93 -27.59 16.38 -26.01
C PHE A 93 -28.58 15.31 -25.52
N LEU A 94 -28.14 14.07 -25.38
CA LEU A 94 -28.99 12.97 -24.94
C LEU A 94 -29.34 13.07 -23.44
N ALA A 95 -28.40 13.54 -22.61
CA ALA A 95 -28.65 13.79 -21.19
C ALA A 95 -29.71 14.88 -21.01
N GLN A 96 -29.59 15.99 -21.74
CA GLN A 96 -30.62 17.04 -21.76
C GLN A 96 -31.95 16.49 -22.25
N ARG A 97 -31.95 15.69 -23.33
CA ARG A 97 -33.18 15.08 -23.87
C ARG A 97 -33.85 14.14 -22.87
N ALA A 98 -33.09 13.43 -22.05
CA ALA A 98 -33.63 12.57 -20.99
C ALA A 98 -34.30 13.38 -19.86
N VAL A 99 -33.77 14.57 -19.55
CA VAL A 99 -34.36 15.50 -18.57
C VAL A 99 -35.64 16.11 -19.13
N GLU A 100 -35.61 16.61 -20.37
CA GLU A 100 -36.78 17.13 -21.08
C GLU A 100 -37.93 16.10 -21.06
N LEU A 101 -37.67 14.86 -21.46
CA LEU A 101 -38.67 13.77 -21.42
C LEU A 101 -39.21 13.45 -20.01
N SER A 102 -38.52 13.89 -18.95
CA SER A 102 -38.96 13.70 -17.57
C SER A 102 -39.81 14.86 -17.03
N GLU A 103 -39.61 16.06 -17.55
CA GLU A 103 -40.33 17.28 -17.18
C GLU A 103 -41.56 17.51 -18.09
N GLU A 104 -41.47 17.08 -19.35
CA GLU A 104 -42.44 17.24 -20.42
C GLU A 104 -43.64 16.27 -20.35
N ALA A 105 -44.04 15.81 -19.17
CA ALA A 105 -45.37 15.20 -18.99
C ALA A 105 -46.53 16.24 -19.16
N ASP A 106 -46.20 17.50 -19.43
CA ASP A 106 -47.14 18.59 -19.66
C ASP A 106 -47.74 18.53 -21.08
N VAL A 107 -49.04 18.82 -21.19
CA VAL A 107 -49.91 18.60 -22.36
C VAL A 107 -49.38 19.23 -23.67
N LEU A 108 -48.48 20.20 -23.57
CA LEU A 108 -47.90 20.94 -24.69
C LEU A 108 -46.77 20.17 -25.41
N SER A 109 -46.04 19.28 -24.74
CA SER A 109 -44.95 18.49 -25.36
C SER A 109 -45.51 17.43 -26.31
N VAL A 110 -46.64 16.82 -25.93
CA VAL A 110 -47.38 15.83 -26.74
C VAL A 110 -47.87 16.45 -28.04
N SER A 111 -48.07 17.77 -28.09
CA SER A 111 -48.46 18.52 -29.29
C SER A 111 -47.28 18.77 -30.24
N GLN A 112 -46.07 19.03 -29.72
CA GLN A 112 -44.89 19.38 -30.54
C GLN A 112 -44.43 18.23 -31.46
N PHE A 113 -44.59 16.99 -31.02
CA PHE A 113 -44.13 15.81 -31.76
C PHE A 113 -45.22 15.13 -32.59
N GLN A 114 -46.45 15.65 -32.67
CA GLN A 114 -47.53 15.00 -33.43
C GLN A 114 -47.25 14.88 -34.94
N LEU A 115 -46.51 15.84 -35.49
CA LEU A 115 -46.07 15.84 -36.89
C LEU A 115 -44.66 15.27 -37.08
N ALA A 116 -43.99 14.86 -35.99
CA ALA A 116 -42.66 14.30 -36.06
C ALA A 116 -42.68 12.86 -36.63
N PRO A 117 -41.62 12.43 -37.32
CA PRO A 117 -41.47 11.03 -37.74
C PRO A 117 -41.62 10.05 -36.56
N ALA A 118 -42.16 8.86 -36.82
CA ALA A 118 -42.41 7.83 -35.81
C ALA A 118 -41.16 7.45 -34.99
N ILE A 119 -39.97 7.59 -35.58
CA ILE A 119 -38.67 7.35 -34.94
C ILE A 119 -38.46 8.30 -33.75
N LEU A 120 -38.95 9.54 -33.82
CA LEU A 120 -38.86 10.52 -32.74
C LEU A 120 -39.99 10.38 -31.73
N GLN A 121 -41.18 9.96 -32.17
CA GLN A 121 -42.34 9.73 -31.30
C GLN A 121 -42.16 8.49 -30.39
N GLY A 122 -41.44 7.46 -30.84
CA GLY A 122 -41.22 6.21 -30.11
C GLY A 122 -40.02 6.22 -29.14
N GLN A 123 -39.43 7.39 -28.90
CA GLN A 123 -38.32 7.53 -27.96
C GLN A 123 -38.83 7.61 -26.53
N THR A 124 -38.17 6.89 -25.63
CA THR A 124 -38.52 6.89 -24.20
C THR A 124 -37.34 7.40 -23.39
N LYS A 125 -37.62 7.90 -22.19
CA LYS A 125 -36.58 8.35 -21.26
C LYS A 125 -35.56 7.24 -21.00
N GLU A 126 -36.02 6.01 -20.79
CA GLU A 126 -35.16 4.87 -20.50
C GLU A 126 -34.17 4.63 -21.64
N LYS A 127 -34.62 4.71 -22.90
CA LYS A 127 -33.73 4.58 -24.07
C LYS A 127 -32.66 5.66 -24.08
N MET A 128 -33.02 6.92 -23.83
CA MET A 128 -32.07 8.04 -23.78
C MET A 128 -31.03 7.82 -22.69
N VAL A 129 -31.46 7.43 -21.48
CA VAL A 129 -30.56 7.12 -20.36
C VAL A 129 -29.62 5.96 -20.69
N THR A 130 -30.11 4.90 -21.35
CA THR A 130 -29.23 3.80 -21.76
C THR A 130 -28.21 4.22 -22.81
N MET A 131 -28.56 5.12 -23.73
CA MET A 131 -27.62 5.64 -24.72
C MET A 131 -26.56 6.53 -24.07
N VAL A 132 -26.96 7.37 -23.12
CA VAL A 132 -26.02 8.18 -22.32
C VAL A 132 -25.03 7.27 -21.59
N SER A 133 -25.49 6.22 -20.90
CA SER A 133 -24.56 5.31 -20.21
C SER A 133 -23.58 4.61 -21.14
N VAL A 134 -24.01 4.27 -22.37
CA VAL A 134 -23.12 3.67 -23.37
C VAL A 134 -22.07 4.68 -23.86
N LEU A 135 -22.45 5.95 -24.02
CA LEU A 135 -21.51 7.01 -24.40
C LEU A 135 -20.53 7.33 -23.27
N GLU A 136 -20.99 7.43 -22.02
CA GLU A 136 -20.13 7.59 -20.84
C GLU A 136 -19.08 6.46 -20.77
N ASP A 137 -19.51 5.20 -20.94
CA ASP A 137 -18.61 4.05 -20.98
C ASP A 137 -17.61 4.12 -22.15
N LEU A 138 -18.07 4.56 -23.33
CA LEU A 138 -17.23 4.68 -24.52
C LEU A 138 -16.19 5.80 -24.35
N ILE A 139 -16.61 6.97 -23.91
CA ILE A 139 -15.74 8.13 -23.62
C ILE A 139 -14.73 7.73 -22.54
N GLY A 140 -15.16 7.05 -21.48
CA GLY A 140 -14.28 6.55 -20.43
C GLY A 140 -13.21 5.58 -20.94
N LYS A 141 -13.55 4.70 -21.88
CA LYS A 141 -12.57 3.80 -22.53
C LYS A 141 -11.59 4.57 -23.43
N LEU A 142 -12.09 5.51 -24.24
CA LEU A 142 -11.28 6.30 -25.17
C LEU A 142 -10.38 7.33 -24.48
N THR A 143 -10.75 7.77 -23.28
CA THR A 143 -9.98 8.70 -22.45
C THR A 143 -9.19 7.99 -21.35
N SER A 144 -9.18 6.66 -21.34
CA SER A 144 -8.44 5.89 -20.35
C SER A 144 -6.93 6.14 -20.45
N LEU A 145 -6.27 6.13 -19.30
CA LEU A 145 -4.81 6.31 -19.20
C LEU A 145 -4.05 5.27 -20.03
N GLN A 146 -4.54 4.03 -20.07
CA GLN A 146 -3.95 2.96 -20.89
C GLN A 146 -3.95 3.31 -22.37
N LEU A 147 -5.06 3.83 -22.88
CA LEU A 147 -5.21 4.18 -24.28
C LEU A 147 -4.41 5.45 -24.61
N GLN A 148 -4.31 6.40 -23.67
CA GLN A 148 -3.39 7.54 -23.76
C GLN A 148 -1.93 7.09 -23.87
N HIS A 149 -1.49 6.14 -23.02
CA HIS A 149 -0.15 5.56 -23.10
C HIS A 149 0.10 4.86 -24.44
N LEU A 150 -0.89 4.12 -24.96
CA LEU A 150 -0.78 3.46 -26.25
C LEU A 150 -0.56 4.46 -27.39
N PHE A 151 -1.30 5.58 -27.39
CA PHE A 151 -1.07 6.65 -28.36
C PHE A 151 0.29 7.33 -28.20
N MET A 152 0.79 7.50 -26.97
CA MET A 152 2.14 8.04 -26.75
C MET A 152 3.23 7.09 -27.25
N ILE A 153 3.04 5.78 -27.09
CA ILE A 153 3.91 4.73 -27.65
C ILE A 153 3.95 4.81 -29.18
N LEU A 154 2.78 4.99 -29.82
CA LEU A 154 2.69 5.12 -31.28
C LEU A 154 3.32 6.43 -31.78
N ALA A 155 3.05 7.55 -31.11
CA ALA A 155 3.44 8.86 -31.58
C ALA A 155 4.92 9.21 -31.34
N SER A 156 5.56 8.60 -30.33
CA SER A 156 6.91 9.00 -29.90
C SER A 156 7.77 7.80 -29.49
N PRO A 157 8.80 7.45 -30.30
CA PRO A 157 9.79 6.43 -29.92
C PRO A 157 10.51 6.76 -28.60
N ARG A 158 10.75 8.05 -28.32
CA ARG A 158 11.42 8.49 -27.08
C ARG A 158 10.58 8.20 -25.83
N TYR A 159 9.26 8.15 -25.97
CA TYR A 159 8.38 7.76 -24.88
C TYR A 159 8.56 6.27 -24.56
N VAL A 160 8.67 5.43 -25.59
CA VAL A 160 8.94 4.00 -25.46
C VAL A 160 10.27 3.78 -24.73
N ASP A 161 11.34 4.46 -25.13
CA ASP A 161 12.64 4.35 -24.46
C ASP A 161 12.53 4.62 -22.95
N ARG A 162 11.87 5.72 -22.56
CA ARG A 162 11.67 6.07 -21.15
C ARG A 162 10.83 5.04 -20.39
N VAL A 163 9.75 4.55 -20.99
CA VAL A 163 8.90 3.52 -20.37
C VAL A 163 9.70 2.23 -20.19
N THR A 164 10.54 1.85 -21.16
CA THR A 164 11.39 0.67 -21.04
C THR A 164 12.44 0.81 -19.94
N GLU A 165 13.11 1.97 -19.83
CA GLU A 165 14.04 2.25 -18.74
C GLU A 165 13.36 2.19 -17.37
N PHE A 166 12.17 2.78 -17.25
CA PHE A 166 11.38 2.74 -16.03
C PHE A 166 11.00 1.31 -15.61
N LEU A 167 10.50 0.50 -16.56
CA LEU A 167 10.15 -0.89 -16.31
C LEU A 167 11.37 -1.72 -15.92
N GLN A 168 12.52 -1.50 -16.57
CA GLN A 168 13.78 -2.14 -16.19
C GLN A 168 14.22 -1.74 -14.77
N GLN A 169 14.05 -0.48 -14.37
CA GLN A 169 14.36 -0.04 -13.02
C GLN A 169 13.45 -0.72 -11.99
N LYS A 170 12.14 -0.82 -12.26
CA LYS A 170 11.17 -1.51 -11.39
C LYS A 170 11.49 -3.00 -11.25
N LEU A 171 11.88 -3.65 -12.35
CA LEU A 171 12.33 -5.04 -12.34
C LEU A 171 13.59 -5.22 -11.48
N LYS A 172 14.60 -4.34 -11.63
CA LYS A 172 15.81 -4.38 -10.79
C LYS A 172 15.47 -4.20 -9.30
N GLN A 173 14.55 -3.30 -8.98
CA GLN A 173 14.08 -3.09 -7.60
C GLN A 173 13.38 -4.33 -7.04
N SER A 174 12.49 -4.97 -7.80
CA SER A 174 11.79 -6.17 -7.32
C SER A 174 12.74 -7.35 -7.09
N GLN A 175 13.71 -7.56 -7.99
CA GLN A 175 14.75 -8.58 -7.83
C GLN A 175 15.61 -8.32 -6.59
N LEU A 176 16.04 -7.07 -6.36
CA LEU A 176 16.81 -6.70 -5.18
C LEU A 176 16.02 -6.97 -3.89
N LEU A 177 14.72 -6.63 -3.87
CA LEU A 177 13.86 -6.88 -2.72
C LEU A 177 13.66 -8.38 -2.46
N ALA A 178 13.53 -9.19 -3.51
CA ALA A 178 13.45 -10.64 -3.39
C ALA A 178 14.72 -11.23 -2.75
N LEU A 179 15.91 -10.84 -3.24
CA LEU A 179 17.18 -11.26 -2.66
C LEU A 179 17.33 -10.80 -1.20
N LYS A 180 16.95 -9.54 -0.90
CA LYS A 180 16.99 -9.02 0.47
C LYS A 180 16.07 -9.82 1.41
N LYS A 181 14.89 -10.22 0.93
CA LYS A 181 13.96 -11.05 1.70
C LYS A 181 14.60 -12.40 2.04
N GLU A 182 15.24 -13.07 1.08
CA GLU A 182 15.93 -14.34 1.31
C GLU A 182 17.06 -14.20 2.34
N LEU A 183 17.89 -13.15 2.21
CA LEU A 183 18.95 -12.87 3.18
C LEU A 183 18.41 -12.56 4.58
N MET A 184 17.28 -11.87 4.70
CA MET A 184 16.65 -11.61 6.00
C MET A 184 16.14 -12.89 6.65
N VAL A 185 15.57 -13.82 5.88
CA VAL A 185 15.14 -15.13 6.39
C VAL A 185 16.35 -15.94 6.89
N GLN A 186 17.46 -15.93 6.16
CA GLN A 186 18.70 -16.59 6.60
C GLN A 186 19.23 -15.99 7.90
N LYS A 187 19.33 -14.67 7.99
CA LYS A 187 19.77 -13.98 9.23
C LYS A 187 18.84 -14.23 10.41
N GLN A 188 17.53 -14.31 10.17
CA GLN A 188 16.57 -14.66 11.21
C GLN A 188 16.85 -16.07 11.73
N GLN A 189 17.09 -17.03 10.82
CA GLN A 189 17.41 -18.40 11.19
C GLN A 189 18.72 -18.48 12.00
N GLU A 190 19.77 -17.79 11.56
CA GLU A 190 21.04 -17.69 12.30
C GLU A 190 20.84 -17.12 13.71
N ALA A 191 20.07 -16.03 13.84
CA ALA A 191 19.77 -15.43 15.14
C ALA A 191 18.99 -16.37 16.07
N LEU A 192 18.06 -17.17 15.52
CA LEU A 192 17.32 -18.17 16.30
C LEU A 192 18.24 -19.31 16.76
N GLU A 193 19.18 -19.74 15.93
CA GLU A 193 20.18 -20.74 16.29
C GLU A 193 21.14 -20.25 17.37
N GLU A 194 21.60 -19.00 17.25
CA GLU A 194 22.40 -18.34 18.29
C GLU A 194 21.64 -18.21 19.60
N GLN A 195 20.35 -17.81 19.55
CA GLN A 195 19.50 -17.75 20.73
C GLN A 195 19.39 -19.13 21.40
N ALA A 196 19.06 -20.16 20.64
CA ALA A 196 18.94 -21.53 21.15
C ALA A 196 20.25 -22.06 21.76
N ALA A 197 21.41 -21.64 21.23
CA ALA A 197 22.71 -21.99 21.79
C ALA A 197 23.06 -21.24 23.09
N LEU A 198 22.49 -20.04 23.30
CA LEU A 198 22.72 -19.19 24.47
C LEU A 198 21.75 -19.49 25.63
N GLU A 199 20.51 -19.87 25.33
CA GLU A 199 19.48 -20.24 26.33
C GLU A 199 19.97 -21.20 27.42
N PRO A 200 20.61 -22.35 27.12
CA PRO A 200 21.05 -23.27 28.18
C PRO A 200 22.16 -22.69 29.07
N LYS A 201 23.01 -21.80 28.52
CA LYS A 201 24.05 -21.13 29.31
C LYS A 201 23.42 -20.12 30.27
N LEU A 202 22.38 -19.42 29.82
CA LEU A 202 21.62 -18.50 30.64
C LEU A 202 20.91 -19.24 31.78
N ASP A 203 20.25 -20.36 31.49
CA ASP A 203 19.58 -21.19 32.50
C ASP A 203 20.55 -21.69 33.57
N LEU A 204 21.73 -22.18 33.16
CA LEU A 204 22.78 -22.60 34.08
C LEU A 204 23.21 -21.45 35.01
N LEU A 205 23.41 -20.23 34.48
CA LEU A 205 23.77 -19.07 35.28
C LEU A 205 22.64 -18.68 36.25
N LEU A 206 21.37 -18.81 35.86
CA LEU A 206 20.24 -18.59 36.74
C LEU A 206 20.18 -19.61 37.89
N GLU A 207 20.49 -20.87 37.62
CA GLU A 207 20.60 -21.89 38.67
C GLU A 207 21.73 -21.57 39.66
N LYS A 208 22.92 -21.26 39.15
CA LYS A 208 24.10 -20.93 39.96
C LYS A 208 23.88 -19.68 40.81
N THR A 209 23.22 -18.66 40.27
CA THR A 209 22.89 -17.44 41.03
C THR A 209 21.86 -17.70 42.14
N LYS A 210 20.85 -18.54 41.90
CA LYS A 210 19.92 -19.00 42.95
C LYS A 210 20.62 -19.81 44.04
N GLU A 211 21.55 -20.69 43.68
CA GLU A 211 22.38 -21.42 44.65
C GLU A 211 23.20 -20.46 45.51
N LEU A 212 23.89 -19.50 44.89
CA LEU A 212 24.67 -18.49 45.60
C LEU A 212 23.80 -17.61 46.50
N GLN A 213 22.61 -17.20 46.04
CA GLN A 213 21.66 -16.44 46.85
C GLN A 213 21.27 -17.22 48.12
N LYS A 214 20.93 -18.51 48.00
CA LYS A 214 20.62 -19.37 49.16
C LYS A 214 21.79 -19.46 50.14
N LEU A 215 23.02 -19.58 49.64
CA LEU A 215 24.22 -19.61 50.48
C LEU A 215 24.42 -18.28 51.23
N ILE A 216 24.20 -17.15 50.55
CA ILE A 216 24.28 -15.80 51.15
C ILE A 216 23.18 -15.63 52.21
N GLU A 217 21.94 -15.99 51.92
CA GLU A 217 20.81 -15.92 52.86
C GLU A 217 21.08 -16.77 54.11
N ALA A 218 21.58 -17.99 53.93
CA ALA A 218 21.99 -18.85 55.03
C ALA A 218 23.11 -18.21 55.86
N ASP A 219 24.09 -17.58 55.21
CA ASP A 219 25.21 -16.95 55.90
C ASP A 219 24.82 -15.67 56.66
N ILE A 220 23.94 -14.84 56.08
CA ILE A 220 23.34 -13.68 56.74
C ILE A 220 22.48 -14.13 57.93
N SER A 221 21.66 -15.16 57.75
CA SER A 221 20.84 -15.73 58.83
C SER A 221 21.70 -16.21 60.00
N ARG A 222 22.81 -16.91 59.72
CA ARG A 222 23.79 -17.30 60.73
C ARG A 222 24.40 -16.08 61.44
N ARG A 223 24.89 -15.09 60.69
CA ARG A 223 25.49 -13.87 61.25
C ARG A 223 24.49 -13.04 62.08
N GLN A 224 23.23 -12.96 61.68
CA GLN A 224 22.19 -12.27 62.44
C GLN A 224 21.85 -13.04 63.72
N LYS A 225 21.74 -14.37 63.65
CA LYS A 225 21.48 -15.21 64.83
C LYS A 225 22.61 -15.11 65.86
N THR A 226 23.87 -15.10 65.43
CA THR A 226 25.02 -14.88 66.34
C THR A 226 25.05 -13.45 66.88
N ARG A 227 24.77 -12.43 66.07
CA ARG A 227 24.72 -11.03 66.52
C ARG A 227 23.61 -10.77 67.54
N LEU A 228 22.41 -11.30 67.29
CA LEU A 228 21.29 -11.20 68.22
C LEU A 228 21.66 -11.92 69.52
N THR A 229 22.08 -13.19 69.48
CA THR A 229 22.42 -13.95 70.69
C THR A 229 23.59 -13.33 71.49
N GLY A 230 24.58 -12.72 70.83
CA GLY A 230 25.62 -11.92 71.49
C GLY A 230 25.07 -10.69 72.20
N ARG A 231 24.15 -9.94 71.56
CA ARG A 231 23.48 -8.78 72.15
C ARG A 231 22.56 -9.15 73.33
N TRP A 232 21.87 -10.29 73.25
CA TRP A 232 21.05 -10.82 74.37
C TRP A 232 21.92 -11.27 75.55
N LYS A 233 23.12 -11.82 75.30
CA LYS A 233 24.08 -12.16 76.36
C LYS A 233 24.69 -10.91 77.01
N ALA A 234 24.96 -9.85 76.24
CA ALA A 234 25.53 -8.60 76.75
C ALA A 234 24.53 -7.71 77.52
N THR A 235 23.22 -7.79 77.22
CA THR A 235 22.21 -6.90 77.82
C THR A 235 21.46 -7.47 79.04
N GLY A 236 21.76 -8.70 79.48
CA GLY A 236 21.30 -9.22 80.78
C GLY A 236 19.79 -9.19 81.05
N ARG A 237 18.94 -9.02 80.02
CA ARG A 237 17.49 -8.82 80.18
C ARG A 237 16.70 -10.02 79.70
N LYS A 238 16.95 -11.18 80.31
CA LYS A 238 16.15 -12.40 80.08
C LYS A 238 14.71 -12.31 80.61
N ARG A 239 14.43 -11.41 81.56
CA ARG A 239 13.11 -11.38 82.23
C ARG A 239 12.18 -10.26 81.74
N HIS A 240 12.72 -9.11 81.32
CA HIS A 240 11.88 -7.95 80.99
C HIS A 240 11.22 -8.02 79.60
N LEU A 241 11.84 -8.66 78.60
CA LEU A 241 11.26 -8.69 77.26
C LEU A 241 10.25 -9.82 77.04
N MET A 242 10.34 -10.93 77.78
CA MET A 242 9.26 -11.94 77.78
C MET A 242 7.96 -11.36 78.31
N VAL A 243 8.02 -10.42 79.27
CA VAL A 243 6.85 -9.71 79.78
C VAL A 243 6.28 -8.74 78.73
N ILE A 244 7.14 -8.03 77.97
CA ILE A 244 6.68 -7.10 76.93
C ILE A 244 6.06 -7.84 75.74
N LEU A 245 6.64 -8.96 75.30
CA LEU A 245 6.06 -9.82 74.27
C LEU A 245 4.75 -10.50 74.72
N ALA A 246 4.63 -10.86 76.01
CA ALA A 246 3.38 -11.39 76.55
C ALA A 246 2.28 -10.31 76.66
N LEU A 247 2.63 -9.06 76.98
CA LEU A 247 1.68 -7.94 77.08
C LEU A 247 1.22 -7.44 75.69
N SER A 248 2.07 -7.50 74.65
CA SER A 248 1.64 -7.16 73.28
C SER A 248 0.67 -8.17 72.66
N VAL A 249 0.64 -9.41 73.17
CA VAL A 249 -0.31 -10.45 72.72
C VAL A 249 -1.64 -10.37 73.47
N PHE A 250 -1.71 -9.68 74.62
CA PHE A 250 -2.92 -9.58 75.45
C PHE A 250 -3.76 -8.31 75.22
N SER A 251 -3.22 -7.29 74.52
CA SER A 251 -3.88 -5.98 74.35
C SER A 251 -4.51 -5.73 72.96
N THR A 252 -4.53 -6.70 72.04
CA THR A 252 -5.17 -6.56 70.71
C THR A 252 -6.30 -7.57 70.46
N ARG A 253 -7.05 -7.92 71.53
CA ARG A 253 -8.29 -8.69 71.45
C ARG A 253 -9.49 -7.86 71.94
N SER A 254 -9.87 -6.81 71.20
CA SER A 254 -11.24 -6.25 71.13
C SER A 254 -11.29 -5.00 70.24
N CYS A 255 -12.36 -4.89 69.45
CA CYS A 255 -12.72 -3.85 68.47
C CYS A 255 -11.85 -3.83 67.20
N GLY A 256 -12.35 -3.92 65.97
CA GLY A 256 -13.70 -3.79 65.42
C GLY A 256 -13.55 -3.20 64.00
N ASP A 257 -14.29 -3.77 63.04
CA ASP A 257 -14.74 -3.20 61.75
C ASP A 257 -13.74 -2.70 60.65
N TRP A 258 -13.70 -3.46 59.54
CA TRP A 258 -13.87 -3.13 58.07
C TRP A 258 -13.42 -1.75 57.49
N PRO A 259 -13.24 -1.54 56.15
CA PRO A 259 -12.90 -2.42 55.00
C PRO A 259 -11.89 -1.77 53.98
N CYS A 260 -11.93 -2.23 52.71
CA CYS A 260 -11.31 -1.71 51.46
C CYS A 260 -9.91 -2.29 51.13
N GLY A 261 -9.73 -3.09 50.07
CA GLY A 261 -9.92 -2.74 48.65
C GLY A 261 -8.57 -2.23 48.13
N LEU A 262 -7.84 -2.88 47.22
CA LEU A 262 -8.20 -3.08 45.82
C LEU A 262 -7.29 -4.13 45.17
N SER A 263 -7.91 -5.05 44.45
CA SER A 263 -7.37 -5.76 43.30
C SER A 263 -7.10 -4.79 42.15
N GLY A 264 -6.10 -5.09 41.32
CA GLY A 264 -5.87 -4.42 40.04
C GLY A 264 -4.85 -5.16 39.19
N GLU A 265 -5.33 -6.15 38.43
CA GLU A 265 -4.66 -6.77 37.28
C GLU A 265 -4.63 -5.82 36.06
N ASN A 266 -3.81 -6.23 35.07
CA ASN A 266 -3.77 -5.82 33.64
C ASN A 266 -3.00 -4.54 33.30
N HIS A 267 -2.21 -4.42 32.23
CA HIS A 267 -2.06 -5.20 30.99
C HIS A 267 -0.65 -4.98 30.38
N ARG A 268 -0.15 -6.02 29.71
CA ARG A 268 0.40 -6.05 28.33
C ARG A 268 0.88 -4.70 27.74
N PHE A 269 2.20 -4.55 27.53
CA PHE A 269 2.76 -3.65 26.52
C PHE A 269 3.40 -4.47 25.40
N SER A 270 2.80 -4.37 24.23
CA SER A 270 3.40 -4.68 22.94
C SER A 270 4.23 -3.49 22.48
N PHE A 271 5.45 -3.75 22.05
CA PHE A 271 6.09 -3.17 20.86
C PHE A 271 7.14 -4.17 20.36
#